data_AF-A0A0G0MSQ0-F1
#
_entry.id   AF-A0A0G0MSQ0-F1
#
_cell.length_a   1.000
_cell.length_b   1.000
_cell.length_c   1.000
_cell.angle_alpha   90.00
_cell.angle_beta   90.00
_cell.angle_gamma   90.00
#
_symmetry.space_group_name_H-M   'P 1'
#
loop_
_entity.id
_entity.type
_entity.pdbx_description
1 polymer ?
#
loop_
_entity_poly.entity_id
_entity_poly.type
_entity_poly.pdbx_seq_one_letter_code
_entity_poly.pdbx_strand_id
1 'polypeptide(L)'
;MNKYYLEILREIKRKANPPATLRVAMRAGVAMRTGEIAWVKKYMGTNKIFYCLKSATKKKIAKDWIKNHLDISLSDYIELLNSLFAGKSHEEICIASLLLQFLPKLRKQLNPKNLDKWIDNACGWGEIDSICQSNFSSEELLGDWKIWKKLLSKFSKDKNISKRRASLVLLTKPTKTSKNPKLSGLAFDNIDKLKFEKDILITKAVSWLLRSLISHHPDKVKSYLKKNRNTLPKIAIRETERKLLTGRK
;
A
#
# COMPACT_ATOMS: atom_id res chain seq x y z
N MET A 1 25.67 2.03 -7.73
CA MET A 1 24.63 1.27 -7.00
C MET A 1 24.56 1.84 -5.60
N ASN A 2 23.38 2.31 -5.15
CA ASN A 2 23.24 3.06 -3.89
C ASN A 2 23.68 2.22 -2.67
N LYS A 3 24.56 2.77 -1.80
CA LYS A 3 25.15 2.04 -0.66
C LYS A 3 24.10 1.58 0.36
N TYR A 4 23.11 2.43 0.65
CA TYR A 4 22.03 2.16 1.60
C TYR A 4 21.12 1.04 1.10
N TYR A 5 20.89 0.99 -0.21
CA TYR A 5 20.16 -0.11 -0.84
C TYR A 5 20.87 -1.45 -0.61
N LEU A 6 22.20 -1.49 -0.79
CA LEU A 6 22.99 -2.71 -0.59
C LEU A 6 22.97 -3.18 0.86
N GLU A 7 22.99 -2.27 1.83
CA GLU A 7 22.88 -2.61 3.25
C GLU A 7 21.55 -3.30 3.58
N ILE A 8 20.43 -2.70 3.15
CA ILE A 8 19.10 -3.28 3.38
C ILE A 8 18.98 -4.63 2.66
N LEU A 9 19.45 -4.74 1.41
CA LEU A 9 19.40 -5.99 0.66
C LEU A 9 20.22 -7.10 1.33
N ARG A 10 21.42 -6.78 1.84
CA ARG A 10 22.25 -7.72 2.61
C ARG A 10 21.52 -8.18 3.86
N GLU A 11 20.88 -7.28 4.58
CA GLU A 11 20.15 -7.61 5.80
C GLU A 11 18.91 -8.48 5.51
N ILE A 12 18.15 -8.19 4.44
CA ILE A 12 17.06 -9.05 3.96
C ILE A 12 17.58 -10.47 3.72
N LYS A 13 18.66 -10.61 2.93
CA LYS A 13 19.24 -11.93 2.59
C LYS A 13 19.77 -12.66 3.83
N ARG A 14 20.41 -11.94 4.76
CA ARG A 14 20.92 -12.50 6.02
C ARG A 14 19.80 -13.01 6.92
N LYS A 15 18.66 -12.30 6.97
CA LYS A 15 17.47 -12.74 7.72
C LYS A 15 16.72 -13.88 7.03
N ALA A 16 16.76 -13.94 5.70
CA ALA A 16 16.17 -15.04 4.93
C ALA A 16 16.97 -16.34 5.08
N ASN A 17 18.30 -16.23 5.19
CA ASN A 17 19.21 -17.35 5.40
C ASN A 17 20.00 -17.18 6.71
N PRO A 18 19.39 -17.48 7.87
CA PRO A 18 20.07 -17.31 9.15
C PRO A 18 21.35 -18.17 9.22
N PRO A 19 22.38 -17.75 9.98
CA PRO A 19 23.58 -18.55 10.26
C PRO A 19 23.25 -19.96 10.74
N ALA A 20 24.13 -20.93 10.47
CA ALA A 20 23.92 -22.35 10.81
C ALA A 20 23.56 -22.58 12.29
N THR A 21 24.17 -21.82 13.20
CA THR A 21 23.90 -21.87 14.65
C THR A 21 22.48 -21.46 15.01
N LEU A 22 21.92 -20.47 14.32
CA LEU A 22 20.51 -20.05 14.46
C LEU A 22 19.55 -21.00 13.75
N ARG A 23 19.98 -21.70 12.69
CA ARG A 23 19.16 -22.72 12.00
C ARG A 23 18.87 -23.92 12.90
N VAL A 24 19.83 -24.35 13.73
CA VAL A 24 19.64 -25.45 14.69
C VAL A 24 18.60 -25.06 15.76
N ALA A 25 18.69 -23.83 16.29
CA ALA A 25 17.73 -23.31 17.27
C ALA A 25 16.33 -23.02 16.67
N MET A 26 16.24 -22.65 15.39
CA MET A 26 14.96 -22.35 14.71
C MET A 26 14.21 -23.59 14.18
N ARG A 27 14.72 -24.81 14.36
CA ARG A 27 13.97 -26.04 14.02
C ARG A 27 12.64 -26.17 14.77
N ALA A 28 12.40 -25.39 15.83
CA ALA A 28 11.12 -25.29 16.53
C ALA A 28 10.13 -24.25 15.93
N GLY A 29 10.49 -23.53 14.86
CA GLY A 29 9.67 -22.51 14.21
C GLY A 29 9.63 -22.71 12.69
N VAL A 30 8.83 -23.68 12.26
CA VAL A 30 8.66 -24.23 10.89
C VAL A 30 8.98 -23.23 9.77
N ALA A 31 10.05 -23.51 9.01
CA ALA A 31 10.29 -22.88 7.71
C ALA A 31 9.11 -23.20 6.77
N MET A 32 8.55 -22.19 6.10
CA MET A 32 7.39 -22.41 5.21
C MET A 32 7.73 -23.40 4.10
N ARG A 33 6.85 -24.37 3.87
CA ARG A 33 7.00 -25.34 2.78
C ARG A 33 6.88 -24.64 1.43
N THR A 34 7.52 -25.16 0.39
CA THR A 34 7.53 -24.56 -0.97
C THR A 34 6.11 -24.29 -1.51
N GLY A 35 5.15 -25.17 -1.22
CA GLY A 35 3.74 -24.99 -1.57
C GLY A 35 3.06 -23.81 -0.84
N GLU A 36 3.43 -23.57 0.42
CA GLU A 36 2.91 -22.45 1.21
C GLU A 36 3.47 -21.11 0.68
N ILE A 37 4.73 -21.09 0.25
CA ILE A 37 5.36 -19.92 -0.40
C ILE A 37 4.64 -19.57 -1.70
N ALA A 38 4.39 -20.56 -2.55
CA ALA A 38 3.65 -20.36 -3.81
C ALA A 38 2.23 -19.85 -3.56
N TRP A 39 1.53 -20.41 -2.56
CA TRP A 39 0.21 -19.94 -2.14
C TRP A 39 0.24 -18.49 -1.65
N VAL A 40 1.19 -18.12 -0.78
CA VAL A 40 1.31 -16.73 -0.28
C VAL A 40 1.59 -15.75 -1.41
N LYS A 41 2.49 -16.09 -2.34
CA LYS A 41 2.75 -15.25 -3.53
C LYS A 41 1.48 -15.05 -4.35
N LYS A 42 0.75 -16.13 -4.65
CA LYS A 42 -0.53 -16.07 -5.38
C LYS A 42 -1.57 -15.25 -4.62
N TYR A 43 -1.68 -15.45 -3.31
CA TYR A 43 -2.59 -14.72 -2.44
C TYR A 43 -2.29 -13.22 -2.49
N MET A 44 -1.05 -12.80 -2.29
CA MET A 44 -0.64 -11.39 -2.34
C MET A 44 -0.64 -10.80 -3.75
N GLY A 45 -0.62 -11.65 -4.78
CA GLY A 45 -0.53 -11.28 -6.19
C GLY A 45 0.87 -10.84 -6.62
N THR A 46 1.92 -11.19 -5.87
CA THR A 46 3.30 -10.83 -6.23
C THR A 46 3.91 -11.86 -7.15
N ASN A 47 4.56 -11.39 -8.22
CA ASN A 47 5.38 -12.22 -9.09
C ASN A 47 6.88 -12.19 -8.71
N LYS A 48 7.27 -11.40 -7.71
CA LYS A 48 8.66 -11.14 -7.33
C LYS A 48 9.27 -12.27 -6.48
N ILE A 49 10.56 -12.15 -6.20
CA ILE A 49 11.23 -12.99 -5.18
C ILE A 49 10.53 -12.74 -3.83
N PHE A 50 10.24 -13.82 -3.10
CA PHE A 50 9.64 -13.73 -1.78
C PHE A 50 10.51 -14.47 -0.77
N TYR A 51 11.13 -13.73 0.14
CA TYR A 51 12.05 -14.25 1.16
C TYR A 51 11.34 -14.71 2.45
N CYS A 52 10.00 -14.67 2.47
CA CYS A 52 9.17 -15.13 3.59
C CYS A 52 9.48 -14.42 4.91
N LEU A 53 9.92 -13.16 4.86
CA LEU A 53 10.20 -12.42 6.08
C LEU A 53 8.88 -12.00 6.75
N LYS A 54 8.72 -12.42 8.01
CA LYS A 54 7.62 -11.97 8.87
C LYS A 54 7.58 -10.44 8.93
N SER A 55 6.38 -9.86 9.05
CA SER A 55 6.21 -8.40 9.15
C SER A 55 7.00 -7.77 10.30
N ALA A 56 7.14 -8.47 11.43
CA ALA A 56 7.96 -8.01 12.55
C ALA A 56 9.45 -7.90 12.16
N THR A 57 9.99 -8.86 11.41
CA THR A 57 11.35 -8.83 10.90
C THR A 57 11.56 -7.65 9.95
N LYS A 58 10.65 -7.46 8.98
CA LYS A 58 10.72 -6.31 8.05
C LYS A 58 10.72 -4.97 8.78
N LYS A 59 9.84 -4.82 9.79
CA LYS A 59 9.81 -3.63 10.66
C LYS A 59 11.11 -3.43 11.42
N LYS A 60 11.69 -4.51 11.96
CA LYS A 60 12.97 -4.47 12.68
C LYS A 60 14.10 -4.01 11.75
N ILE A 61 14.20 -4.57 10.54
CA ILE A 61 15.19 -4.15 9.53
C ILE A 61 15.08 -2.65 9.25
N ALA A 62 13.88 -2.15 8.96
CA ALA A 62 13.67 -0.73 8.67
C ALA A 62 14.05 0.17 9.87
N LYS A 63 13.66 -0.21 11.10
CA LYS A 63 13.97 0.57 12.31
C LYS A 63 15.46 0.56 12.66
N ASP A 64 16.10 -0.60 12.59
CA ASP A 64 17.54 -0.74 12.85
C ASP A 64 18.33 0.07 11.83
N TRP A 65 17.94 0.03 10.56
CA TRP A 65 18.57 0.82 9.51
C TRP A 65 18.41 2.33 9.76
N ILE A 66 17.22 2.80 10.15
CA ILE A 66 16.98 4.21 10.51
C ILE A 66 17.84 4.64 11.70
N LYS A 67 17.96 3.79 12.73
CA LYS A 67 18.77 4.08 13.92
C LYS A 67 20.24 4.33 13.58
N ASN A 68 20.76 3.68 12.54
CA ASN A 68 22.14 3.81 12.10
C ASN A 68 22.36 4.93 11.06
N HIS A 69 21.29 5.59 10.60
CA HIS A 69 21.32 6.59 9.53
C HIS A 69 20.40 7.77 9.83
N LEU A 70 20.53 8.34 11.03
CA LEU A 70 19.70 9.45 11.51
C LEU A 70 19.89 10.74 10.69
N ASP A 71 21.02 10.85 10.00
CA ASP A 71 21.50 11.99 9.23
C ASP A 71 21.31 11.85 7.71
N ILE A 72 20.56 10.83 7.24
CA ILE A 72 20.35 10.63 5.80
C ILE A 72 19.78 11.88 5.13
N SER A 73 20.43 12.32 4.04
CA SER A 73 19.97 13.45 3.24
C SER A 73 18.67 13.13 2.50
N LEU A 74 17.89 14.16 2.13
CA LEU A 74 16.69 13.96 1.31
C LEU A 74 17.00 13.30 -0.03
N SER A 75 18.14 13.65 -0.66
CA SER A 75 18.58 13.07 -1.93
C SER A 75 18.86 11.58 -1.81
N ASP A 76 19.67 11.20 -0.82
CA ASP A 76 19.99 9.80 -0.55
C ASP A 76 18.76 8.98 -0.20
N TYR A 77 17.83 9.57 0.56
CA TYR A 77 16.57 8.93 0.91
C TYR A 77 15.70 8.67 -0.33
N ILE A 78 15.61 9.64 -1.25
CA ILE A 78 14.92 9.47 -2.53
C ILE A 78 15.57 8.36 -3.36
N GLU A 79 16.89 8.36 -3.47
CA GLU A 79 17.62 7.32 -4.21
C GLU A 79 17.46 5.92 -3.61
N LEU A 80 17.46 5.83 -2.28
CA LEU A 80 17.21 4.59 -1.54
C LEU A 80 15.82 4.05 -1.86
N LEU A 81 14.78 4.89 -1.75
CA LEU A 81 13.41 4.50 -2.08
C LEU A 81 13.29 4.08 -3.55
N ASN A 82 13.88 4.84 -4.47
CA ASN A 82 13.89 4.50 -5.89
C ASN A 82 14.53 3.13 -6.14
N SER A 83 15.63 2.82 -5.47
CA SER A 83 16.33 1.55 -5.60
C SER A 83 15.52 0.38 -5.03
N LEU A 84 14.94 0.55 -3.84
CA LEU A 84 14.14 -0.51 -3.19
C LEU A 84 12.81 -0.78 -3.92
N PHE A 85 12.12 0.26 -4.41
CA PHE A 85 10.89 0.07 -5.17
C PHE A 85 11.14 -0.56 -6.54
N ALA A 86 12.31 -0.36 -7.14
CA ALA A 86 12.77 -1.08 -8.33
C ALA A 86 13.40 -2.45 -7.99
N GLY A 87 13.40 -2.84 -6.72
CA GLY A 87 13.99 -4.09 -6.22
C GLY A 87 13.32 -5.35 -6.78
N LYS A 88 14.04 -6.48 -6.66
CA LYS A 88 13.61 -7.76 -7.25
C LYS A 88 12.73 -8.59 -6.31
N SER A 89 12.59 -8.19 -5.05
CA SER A 89 11.83 -8.91 -4.04
C SER A 89 10.69 -8.10 -3.44
N HIS A 90 9.66 -8.83 -3.00
CA HIS A 90 8.54 -8.29 -2.26
C HIS A 90 8.98 -7.59 -0.96
N GLU A 91 9.99 -8.15 -0.28
CA GLU A 91 10.58 -7.58 0.94
C GLU A 91 11.17 -6.18 0.72
N GLU A 92 11.85 -5.93 -0.40
CA GLU A 92 12.42 -4.61 -0.72
C GLU A 92 11.31 -3.55 -0.81
N ILE A 93 10.20 -3.85 -1.51
CA ILE A 93 9.04 -2.94 -1.62
C ILE A 93 8.38 -2.71 -0.26
N CYS A 94 8.19 -3.78 0.53
CA CYS A 94 7.63 -3.65 1.87
C CYS A 94 8.52 -2.80 2.79
N ILE A 95 9.85 -2.96 2.71
CA ILE A 95 10.77 -2.17 3.55
C ILE A 95 10.82 -0.72 3.09
N ALA A 96 10.83 -0.43 1.79
CA ALA A 96 10.68 0.94 1.28
C ALA A 96 9.40 1.60 1.80
N SER A 97 8.30 0.86 1.81
CA SER A 97 7.03 1.31 2.37
C SER A 97 7.10 1.57 3.88
N LEU A 98 7.86 0.78 4.62
CA LEU A 98 8.11 1.01 6.05
C LEU A 98 8.99 2.24 6.29
N LEU A 99 9.97 2.51 5.42
CA LEU A 99 10.77 3.73 5.49
C LEU A 99 9.90 4.97 5.26
N LEU A 100 9.00 4.95 4.26
CA LEU A 100 7.97 5.96 4.09
C LEU A 100 7.16 6.17 5.37
N GLN A 101 6.73 5.09 6.02
CA GLN A 101 5.96 5.15 7.25
C GLN A 101 6.74 5.75 8.43
N PHE A 102 8.00 5.34 8.61
CA PHE A 102 8.80 5.68 9.80
C PHE A 102 9.58 6.99 9.67
N LEU A 103 9.72 7.54 8.47
CA LEU A 103 10.39 8.82 8.21
C LEU A 103 9.41 9.88 7.66
N PRO A 104 8.35 10.25 8.39
CA PRO A 104 7.34 11.19 7.89
C PRO A 104 7.91 12.58 7.58
N LYS A 105 8.96 13.03 8.28
CA LYS A 105 9.61 14.33 8.01
C LYS A 105 10.25 14.39 6.62
N LEU A 106 10.99 13.34 6.24
CA LEU A 106 11.58 13.23 4.89
C LEU A 106 10.50 12.93 3.85
N ARG A 107 9.54 12.04 4.18
CA ARG A 107 8.45 11.69 3.28
C ARG A 107 7.60 12.88 2.85
N LYS A 108 7.30 13.82 3.75
CA LYS A 108 6.52 15.03 3.45
C LYS A 108 7.22 15.99 2.48
N GLN A 109 8.53 15.84 2.27
CA GLN A 109 9.30 16.64 1.32
C GLN A 109 9.36 15.98 -0.07
N LEU A 110 8.84 14.76 -0.22
CA LEU A 110 8.86 14.05 -1.49
C LEU A 110 7.84 14.64 -2.46
N ASN A 111 8.21 14.73 -3.74
CA ASN A 111 7.25 15.02 -4.79
C ASN A 111 6.28 13.84 -4.95
N PRO A 112 4.94 14.04 -4.81
CA PRO A 112 3.98 12.95 -4.99
C PRO A 112 4.08 12.24 -6.35
N LYS A 113 4.62 12.89 -7.38
CA LYS A 113 4.85 12.28 -8.69
C LYS A 113 5.79 11.06 -8.64
N ASN A 114 6.66 10.96 -7.63
CA ASN A 114 7.53 9.79 -7.45
C ASN A 114 6.74 8.49 -7.28
N LEU A 115 5.51 8.56 -6.73
CA LEU A 115 4.63 7.40 -6.62
C LEU A 115 4.29 6.79 -7.99
N ASP A 116 4.24 7.56 -9.07
CA ASP A 116 3.93 7.06 -10.42
C ASP A 116 4.93 5.96 -10.80
N LYS A 117 6.23 6.26 -10.65
CA LYS A 117 7.33 5.33 -10.91
C LYS A 117 7.35 4.14 -9.94
N TRP A 118 7.06 4.36 -8.66
CA TRP A 118 7.09 3.28 -7.68
C TRP A 118 5.95 2.28 -7.88
N ILE A 119 4.75 2.75 -8.21
CA ILE A 119 3.59 1.89 -8.47
C ILE A 119 3.75 1.12 -9.78
N ASP A 120 4.49 1.64 -10.76
CA ASP A 120 4.84 0.88 -11.98
C ASP A 120 5.63 -0.40 -11.68
N ASN A 121 6.37 -0.44 -10.57
CA ASN A 121 7.13 -1.61 -10.17
C ASN A 121 6.36 -2.55 -9.24
N ALA A 122 5.20 -2.14 -8.74
CA ALA A 122 4.38 -2.91 -7.80
C ALA A 122 3.40 -3.84 -8.51
N CYS A 123 3.23 -5.04 -7.97
CA CYS A 123 2.29 -6.04 -8.47
C CYS A 123 1.51 -6.71 -7.34
N GLY A 124 0.24 -7.00 -7.60
CA GLY A 124 -0.66 -7.57 -6.61
C GLY A 124 -0.98 -6.61 -5.46
N TRP A 125 -1.97 -6.96 -4.65
CA TRP A 125 -2.46 -6.06 -3.62
C TRP A 125 -1.45 -5.89 -2.48
N GLY A 126 -0.62 -6.90 -2.19
CA GLY A 126 0.30 -6.85 -1.05
C GLY A 126 1.35 -5.74 -1.19
N GLU A 127 1.89 -5.55 -2.40
CA GLU A 127 2.88 -4.50 -2.69
C GLU A 127 2.21 -3.13 -2.77
N ILE A 128 1.12 -3.02 -3.53
CA ILE A 128 0.41 -1.75 -3.72
C ILE A 128 -0.09 -1.20 -2.38
N ASP A 129 -0.71 -2.05 -1.55
CA ASP A 129 -1.26 -1.63 -0.26
C ASP A 129 -0.16 -1.22 0.71
N SER A 130 1.02 -1.88 0.67
CA SER A 130 2.18 -1.49 1.46
C SER A 130 2.58 -0.04 1.15
N ILE A 131 2.63 0.32 -0.14
CA ILE A 131 2.98 1.67 -0.59
C ILE A 131 1.90 2.70 -0.18
N CYS A 132 0.62 2.32 -0.24
CA CYS A 132 -0.50 3.26 -0.15
C CYS A 132 -1.11 3.41 1.26
N GLN A 133 -1.54 2.30 1.87
CA GLN A 133 -2.57 2.28 2.92
C GLN A 133 -2.25 3.15 4.14
N SER A 134 -0.99 3.16 4.59
CA SER A 134 -0.62 3.73 5.89
C SER A 134 0.33 4.91 5.81
N ASN A 135 0.84 5.22 4.62
CA ASN A 135 1.97 6.13 4.45
C ASN A 135 1.54 7.60 4.36
N PHE A 136 0.36 7.90 3.82
CA PHE A 136 -0.05 9.28 3.54
C PHE A 136 -1.27 9.69 4.38
N SER A 137 -1.22 10.89 4.98
CA SER A 137 -2.29 11.40 5.84
C SER A 137 -3.25 12.33 5.09
N SER A 138 -4.40 12.64 5.70
CA SER A 138 -5.33 13.65 5.16
C SER A 138 -4.66 15.01 5.01
N GLU A 139 -3.85 15.41 5.99
CA GLU A 139 -3.17 16.71 6.02
C GLU A 139 -2.17 16.83 4.87
N GLU A 140 -1.44 15.75 4.57
CA GLU A 140 -0.47 15.72 3.48
C GLU A 140 -1.13 15.78 2.11
N LEU A 141 -2.24 15.04 1.93
CA LEU A 141 -3.00 15.11 0.68
C LEU A 141 -3.59 16.51 0.48
N LEU A 142 -4.07 17.13 1.55
CA LEU A 142 -4.69 18.46 1.50
C LEU A 142 -3.66 19.57 1.34
N GLY A 143 -2.45 19.42 1.89
CA GLY A 143 -1.35 20.38 1.74
C GLY A 143 -0.96 20.60 0.28
N ASP A 144 -0.82 19.51 -0.49
CA ASP A 144 -0.50 19.54 -1.92
C ASP A 144 -1.68 19.11 -2.80
N TRP A 145 -2.89 19.57 -2.46
CA TRP A 145 -4.15 19.04 -3.04
C TRP A 145 -4.19 19.01 -4.57
N LYS A 146 -3.69 20.06 -5.24
CA LYS A 146 -3.70 20.12 -6.72
C LYS A 146 -2.88 18.97 -7.33
N ILE A 147 -1.73 18.66 -6.72
CA ILE A 147 -0.83 17.60 -7.20
C ILE A 147 -1.46 16.22 -6.91
N TRP A 148 -1.91 15.99 -5.67
CA TRP A 148 -2.54 14.74 -5.27
C TRP A 148 -3.82 14.42 -6.06
N LYS A 149 -4.71 15.41 -6.21
CA LYS A 149 -5.94 15.24 -7.00
C LYS A 149 -5.60 14.86 -8.44
N LYS A 150 -4.65 15.56 -9.08
CA LYS A 150 -4.25 15.27 -10.46
C LYS A 150 -3.67 13.86 -10.59
N LEU A 151 -2.77 13.46 -9.68
CA LEU A 151 -2.14 12.15 -9.68
C LEU A 151 -3.15 11.01 -9.50
N LEU A 152 -3.99 11.08 -8.46
CA LEU A 152 -4.98 10.04 -8.17
C LEU A 152 -6.08 9.97 -9.24
N SER A 153 -6.42 11.09 -9.88
CA SER A 153 -7.36 11.13 -11.01
C SER A 153 -6.74 10.53 -12.29
N LYS A 154 -5.42 10.69 -12.49
CA LYS A 154 -4.69 10.02 -13.57
C LYS A 154 -4.66 8.50 -13.34
N PHE A 155 -4.30 8.10 -12.13
CA PHE A 155 -4.21 6.69 -11.74
C PHE A 155 -5.52 5.92 -11.93
N SER A 156 -6.68 6.53 -11.66
CA SER A 156 -7.98 5.86 -11.83
C SER A 156 -8.36 5.59 -13.29
N LYS A 157 -7.62 6.12 -14.26
CA LYS A 157 -7.83 5.89 -15.71
C LYS A 157 -6.67 5.15 -16.37
N ASP A 158 -5.62 4.82 -15.62
CA ASP A 158 -4.39 4.26 -16.18
C ASP A 158 -4.59 2.81 -16.63
N LYS A 159 -3.88 2.37 -17.66
CA LYS A 159 -3.91 0.96 -18.13
C LYS A 159 -3.28 0.01 -17.11
N ASN A 160 -2.37 0.48 -16.26
CA ASN A 160 -1.79 -0.28 -15.17
C ASN A 160 -2.81 -0.47 -14.04
N ILE A 161 -3.20 -1.73 -13.78
CA ILE A 161 -4.15 -2.08 -12.72
C ILE A 161 -3.64 -1.70 -11.33
N SER A 162 -2.32 -1.71 -11.11
CA SER A 162 -1.70 -1.30 -9.86
C SER A 162 -1.98 0.17 -9.56
N LYS A 163 -1.93 1.04 -10.59
CA LYS A 163 -2.27 2.46 -10.47
C LYS A 163 -3.75 2.65 -10.18
N ARG A 164 -4.63 1.93 -10.89
CA ARG A 164 -6.08 1.98 -10.61
C ARG A 164 -6.40 1.59 -9.17
N ARG A 165 -5.77 0.52 -8.63
CA ARG A 165 -5.89 0.17 -7.21
C ARG A 165 -5.34 1.26 -6.29
N ALA A 166 -4.14 1.77 -6.57
CA ALA A 166 -3.52 2.84 -5.78
C ALA A 166 -4.42 4.10 -5.69
N SER A 167 -5.12 4.45 -6.79
CA SER A 167 -6.07 5.57 -6.85
C SER A 167 -7.20 5.48 -5.82
N LEU A 168 -7.53 4.26 -5.38
CA LEU A 168 -8.55 3.98 -4.37
C LEU A 168 -7.93 3.80 -2.98
N VAL A 169 -6.88 2.98 -2.86
CA VAL A 169 -6.31 2.59 -1.56
C VAL A 169 -5.67 3.77 -0.84
N LEU A 170 -4.99 4.69 -1.55
CA LEU A 170 -4.41 5.90 -0.96
C LEU A 170 -5.45 6.79 -0.26
N LEU A 171 -6.70 6.78 -0.72
CA LEU A 171 -7.78 7.58 -0.13
C LEU A 171 -8.41 6.91 1.09
N THR A 172 -8.15 5.62 1.36
CA THR A 172 -8.84 4.87 2.43
C THR A 172 -8.56 5.41 3.83
N LYS A 173 -7.32 5.80 4.14
CA LYS A 173 -6.95 6.41 5.42
C LYS A 173 -7.40 7.89 5.48
N PRO A 174 -7.06 8.76 4.50
CA PRO A 174 -7.51 10.15 4.48
C PRO A 174 -9.02 10.35 4.63
N THR A 175 -9.83 9.54 3.94
CA THR A 175 -11.31 9.62 4.03
C THR A 175 -11.87 9.07 5.33
N LYS A 176 -11.11 8.21 6.03
CA LYS A 176 -11.47 7.67 7.34
C LYS A 176 -11.12 8.64 8.48
N THR A 177 -10.09 9.47 8.31
CA THR A 177 -9.57 10.38 9.34
C THR A 177 -9.98 11.83 9.17
N SER A 178 -10.61 12.19 8.04
CA SER A 178 -11.01 13.56 7.75
C SER A 178 -12.38 13.64 7.11
N LYS A 179 -13.19 14.58 7.58
CA LYS A 179 -14.50 14.94 7.02
C LYS A 179 -14.41 15.87 5.80
N ASN A 180 -13.20 16.20 5.33
CA ASN A 180 -13.01 17.20 4.27
C ASN A 180 -13.68 16.76 2.95
N PRO A 181 -14.58 17.58 2.37
CA PRO A 181 -15.34 17.20 1.18
C PRO A 181 -14.48 17.00 -0.06
N LYS A 182 -13.27 17.58 -0.13
CA LYS A 182 -12.33 17.33 -1.23
C LYS A 182 -11.93 15.86 -1.32
N LEU A 183 -11.65 15.24 -0.17
CA LEU A 183 -11.23 13.84 -0.09
C LEU A 183 -12.36 12.89 -0.47
N SER A 184 -13.57 13.11 0.08
CA SER A 184 -14.72 12.27 -0.26
C SER A 184 -15.21 12.48 -1.69
N GLY A 185 -15.17 13.71 -2.22
CA GLY A 185 -15.45 13.99 -3.62
C GLY A 185 -14.53 13.20 -4.55
N LEU A 186 -13.21 13.30 -4.37
CA LEU A 186 -12.25 12.54 -5.18
C LEU A 186 -12.41 11.02 -5.02
N ALA A 187 -12.76 10.54 -3.82
CA ALA A 187 -13.03 9.13 -3.59
C ALA A 187 -14.23 8.62 -4.40
N PHE A 188 -15.37 9.33 -4.36
CA PHE A 188 -16.53 8.98 -5.18
C PHE A 188 -16.22 9.10 -6.67
N ASP A 189 -15.49 10.13 -7.10
CA ASP A 189 -15.07 10.30 -8.50
C ASP A 189 -14.21 9.14 -9.01
N ASN A 190 -13.30 8.61 -8.17
CA ASN A 190 -12.46 7.48 -8.53
C ASN A 190 -13.23 6.16 -8.49
N ILE A 191 -14.14 5.98 -7.52
CA ILE A 191 -15.04 4.81 -7.49
C ILE A 191 -15.92 4.80 -8.75
N ASP A 192 -16.45 5.96 -9.17
CA ASP A 192 -17.36 6.03 -10.31
C ASP A 192 -16.72 5.57 -11.63
N LYS A 193 -15.44 5.91 -11.82
CA LYS A 193 -14.63 5.46 -12.97
C LYS A 193 -14.32 3.97 -12.93
N LEU A 194 -14.26 3.38 -11.74
CA LEU A 194 -13.78 2.02 -11.52
C LEU A 194 -14.90 1.03 -11.12
N LYS A 195 -16.15 1.48 -10.96
CA LYS A 195 -17.25 0.63 -10.46
C LYS A 195 -17.57 -0.55 -11.38
N PHE A 196 -17.31 -0.42 -12.67
CA PHE A 196 -17.55 -1.46 -13.68
C PHE A 196 -16.42 -2.50 -13.79
N GLU A 197 -15.30 -2.29 -13.09
CA GLU A 197 -14.18 -3.23 -13.09
C GLU A 197 -14.58 -4.56 -12.46
N LYS A 198 -14.13 -5.66 -13.09
CA LYS A 198 -14.44 -7.03 -12.64
C LYS A 198 -13.29 -7.66 -11.86
N ASP A 199 -12.07 -7.14 -12.01
CA ASP A 199 -10.89 -7.70 -11.35
C ASP A 199 -11.00 -7.57 -9.82
N ILE A 200 -10.71 -8.66 -9.10
CA ILE A 200 -10.77 -8.72 -7.64
C ILE A 200 -9.88 -7.67 -6.97
N LEU A 201 -8.76 -7.30 -7.62
CA LEU A 201 -7.86 -6.27 -7.18
C LEU A 201 -8.56 -4.91 -7.09
N ILE A 202 -9.49 -4.60 -7.99
CA ILE A 202 -10.21 -3.32 -7.99
C ILE A 202 -11.48 -3.41 -7.16
N THR A 203 -12.27 -4.48 -7.32
CA THR A 203 -13.56 -4.60 -6.62
C THR A 203 -13.41 -4.59 -5.09
N LYS A 204 -12.35 -5.20 -4.55
CA LYS A 204 -12.01 -5.15 -3.12
C LYS A 204 -11.57 -3.76 -2.67
N ALA A 205 -10.86 -3.00 -3.52
CA ALA A 205 -10.45 -1.64 -3.22
C ALA A 205 -11.64 -0.68 -3.22
N VAL A 206 -12.59 -0.84 -4.15
CA VAL A 206 -13.88 -0.10 -4.17
C VAL A 206 -14.65 -0.36 -2.88
N SER A 207 -14.83 -1.63 -2.49
CA SER A 207 -15.44 -2.02 -1.21
C SER A 207 -14.77 -1.32 -0.01
N TRP A 208 -13.44 -1.30 0.01
CA TRP A 208 -12.69 -0.70 1.11
C TRP A 208 -12.90 0.80 1.18
N LEU A 209 -12.78 1.52 0.06
CA LEU A 209 -12.91 2.97 0.07
C LEU A 209 -14.34 3.41 0.47
N LEU A 210 -15.37 2.72 -0.01
CA LEU A 210 -16.76 2.95 0.43
C LEU A 210 -16.91 2.74 1.95
N ARG A 211 -16.34 1.65 2.48
CA ARG A 211 -16.35 1.39 3.93
C ARG A 211 -15.55 2.42 4.73
N SER A 212 -14.50 3.02 4.18
CA SER A 212 -13.76 4.11 4.84
C SER A 212 -14.59 5.38 4.90
N LEU A 213 -15.31 5.72 3.83
CA LEU A 213 -16.17 6.91 3.76
C LEU A 213 -17.30 6.91 4.80
N ILE A 214 -17.77 5.73 5.24
CA ILE A 214 -18.81 5.61 6.28
C ILE A 214 -18.45 6.38 7.56
N SER A 215 -17.16 6.48 7.92
CA SER A 215 -16.73 7.15 9.16
C SER A 215 -17.16 8.61 9.27
N HIS A 216 -17.34 9.30 8.15
CA HIS A 216 -17.74 10.72 8.13
C HIS A 216 -18.91 11.02 7.19
N HIS A 217 -19.29 10.08 6.33
CA HIS A 217 -20.28 10.31 5.27
C HIS A 217 -21.26 9.13 5.09
N PRO A 218 -21.86 8.57 6.17
CA PRO A 218 -22.69 7.36 6.07
C PRO A 218 -23.90 7.53 5.15
N ASP A 219 -24.59 8.67 5.20
CA ASP A 219 -25.80 8.90 4.39
C ASP A 219 -25.48 9.14 2.91
N LYS A 220 -24.33 9.76 2.61
CA LYS A 220 -23.82 9.85 1.24
C LYS A 220 -23.49 8.47 0.69
N VAL A 221 -22.88 7.60 1.50
CA VAL A 221 -22.59 6.21 1.11
C VAL A 221 -23.89 5.43 0.86
N LYS A 222 -24.89 5.50 1.75
CA LYS A 222 -26.22 4.87 1.56
C LYS A 222 -26.86 5.32 0.24
N SER A 223 -26.88 6.63 0.00
CA SER A 223 -27.44 7.23 -1.22
C SER A 223 -26.68 6.77 -2.47
N TYR A 224 -25.35 6.74 -2.40
CA TYR A 224 -24.49 6.28 -3.49
C TYR A 224 -24.73 4.80 -3.82
N LEU A 225 -24.86 3.93 -2.81
CA LEU A 225 -25.18 2.51 -2.99
C LEU A 225 -26.54 2.34 -3.67
N LYS A 226 -27.58 3.03 -3.20
CA LYS A 226 -28.93 2.97 -3.81
C LYS A 226 -28.89 3.35 -5.28
N LYS A 227 -28.21 4.45 -5.62
CA LYS A 227 -28.10 4.95 -6.99
C LYS A 227 -27.30 4.02 -7.91
N ASN A 228 -26.25 3.39 -7.41
CA ASN A 228 -25.27 2.65 -8.23
C ASN A 228 -25.35 1.13 -8.09
N ARG A 229 -26.39 0.59 -7.45
CA ARG A 229 -26.52 -0.82 -7.06
C ARG A 229 -26.27 -1.80 -8.21
N ASN A 230 -26.76 -1.49 -9.41
CA ASN A 230 -26.62 -2.37 -10.58
C ASN A 230 -25.24 -2.30 -11.24
N THR A 231 -24.47 -1.25 -10.94
CA THR A 231 -23.15 -1.01 -11.55
C THR A 231 -21.99 -1.36 -10.63
N LEU A 232 -22.21 -1.32 -9.31
CA LEU A 232 -21.16 -1.62 -8.33
C LEU A 232 -20.88 -3.13 -8.26
N PRO A 233 -19.64 -3.52 -7.93
CA PRO A 233 -19.35 -4.92 -7.67
C PRO A 233 -20.19 -5.44 -6.51
N LYS A 234 -20.79 -6.64 -6.66
CA LYS A 234 -21.64 -7.26 -5.61
C LYS A 234 -20.94 -7.30 -4.25
N ILE A 235 -19.62 -7.55 -4.23
CA ILE A 235 -18.82 -7.56 -3.01
C ILE A 235 -18.67 -6.17 -2.37
N ALA A 236 -18.61 -5.11 -3.17
CA ALA A 236 -18.55 -3.76 -2.64
C ALA A 236 -19.87 -3.37 -1.96
N ILE A 237 -21.00 -3.78 -2.52
CA ILE A 237 -22.32 -3.56 -1.93
C ILE A 237 -22.44 -4.32 -0.61
N ARG A 238 -22.27 -5.65 -0.65
CA ARG A 238 -22.44 -6.53 0.52
C ARG A 238 -21.61 -6.09 1.72
N GLU A 239 -20.32 -5.84 1.52
CA GLU A 239 -19.41 -5.49 2.62
C GLU A 239 -19.68 -4.06 3.15
N THR A 240 -20.08 -3.13 2.27
CA THR A 240 -20.43 -1.76 2.68
C THR A 240 -21.75 -1.74 3.47
N GLU A 241 -22.79 -2.45 2.99
CA GLU A 241 -24.07 -2.61 3.69
C GLU A 241 -23.89 -3.28 5.06
N ARG A 242 -23.08 -4.35 5.14
CA ARG A 242 -22.74 -5.00 6.42
C ARG A 242 -22.10 -4.01 7.40
N LYS A 243 -21.18 -3.17 6.92
CA LYS A 243 -20.53 -2.16 7.77
C LYS A 243 -21.50 -1.06 8.21
N LEU A 244 -22.42 -0.63 7.34
CA LEU A 244 -23.47 0.32 7.71
C LEU A 244 -24.40 -0.25 8.79
N LEU A 245 -24.71 -1.55 8.73
CA LEU A 245 -25.60 -2.22 9.68
C LEU A 245 -24.92 -2.49 11.04
N THR A 246 -23.69 -2.99 11.02
CA THR A 246 -23.03 -3.55 12.22
C THR A 246 -21.94 -2.67 12.81
N GLY A 247 -21.49 -1.64 12.08
CA GLY A 247 -20.27 -0.89 12.38
C GLY A 247 -18.96 -1.69 12.23
N ARG A 248 -19.05 -3.01 12.00
CA ARG A 248 -17.92 -3.95 11.90
C ARG A 248 -17.64 -4.31 10.43
N LYS A 249 -16.45 -4.87 10.19
CA LYS A 249 -16.09 -5.43 8.88
C LYS A 249 -16.66 -6.83 8.74
#